data_AF-A0AA37PFL8-F1
#
_entry.id   AF-A0AA37PFL8-F1
#
_cell.length_a   1.000
_cell.length_b   1.000
_cell.length_c   1.000
_cell.angle_alpha   90.00
_cell.angle_beta   90.00
_cell.angle_gamma   90.00
#
_symmetry.space_group_name_H-M   'P 1'
#
loop_
_entity.id
_entity.type
_entity.pdbx_description
1 polymer ?
#
loop_
_entity_poly.entity_id
_entity_poly.type
_entity_poly.pdbx_seq_one_letter_code
_entity_poly.pdbx_strand_id
1 'polypeptide(L)'
;MANLALEDKLEEDSAGEPLESCLKRMLSTRTVVSTASPFAQRQQAAVGTNAQFHEIGTGSIGKVFEQPGTTFAYKLPITDQTDKLWNNYVIHKCIEASFQSLPYFDGQVEIPRCFWYATPKTQAFWDLNLALFPETKEFSRKPRHVLCMERIFPLPRPMRHALIEKYCPPHGREKMKSDAVNKDCLVRPYLGRVKFGHGGLFFSLRNFKLHADQIQELGVVAADLYTGMAHALAVLHWDTKIDGNDIEFVIGSSPVEEQTVRADISLPTLMAMHPQTSTYETATHTGADFTKRVTSLWMIDFDGCYDITMDEAGVNKAVSAFLDANHYCPKPNTGNPFIESLWKDFSTRYLLYSRIIFEIRRESKLNNLAPMFIEKTTQQTAGRKEGSPNVRPPGGTRGGSTVGSRGSDRSPGSHRNPEASLSPIRGSRPQSDSSSRSRGGSGGGDRGRHGSGGAERDATFW
;
A
#
# COMPACT_ATOMS: atom_id res chain seq x y z
N MET A 1 -18.33 -19.44 27.32
CA MET A 1 -19.12 -19.70 26.10
C MET A 1 -20.11 -18.58 25.74
N ALA A 2 -19.96 -17.33 26.25
CA ALA A 2 -20.93 -16.26 25.99
C ALA A 2 -20.65 -15.40 24.73
N ASN A 3 -19.49 -15.58 24.08
CA ASN A 3 -18.94 -14.59 23.14
C ASN A 3 -19.14 -14.93 21.64
N LEU A 4 -19.87 -16.00 21.29
CA LEU A 4 -20.20 -16.29 19.88
C LEU A 4 -21.27 -15.33 19.32
N ALA A 5 -22.14 -14.79 20.19
CA ALA A 5 -23.40 -14.21 19.78
C ALA A 5 -23.31 -12.89 18.97
N LEU A 6 -22.23 -12.11 19.00
CA LEU A 6 -22.27 -10.74 18.45
C LEU A 6 -22.03 -10.62 16.93
N GLU A 7 -21.14 -11.43 16.33
CA GLU A 7 -21.00 -11.41 14.86
C GLU A 7 -22.15 -12.14 14.19
N ASP A 8 -22.57 -13.28 14.74
CA ASP A 8 -23.72 -14.01 14.21
C ASP A 8 -25.00 -13.16 14.37
N LYS A 9 -25.18 -12.44 15.49
CA LYS A 9 -26.26 -11.45 15.62
C LYS A 9 -26.12 -10.26 14.66
N LEU A 10 -24.93 -9.74 14.37
CA LEU A 10 -24.77 -8.70 13.34
C LEU A 10 -25.08 -9.22 11.94
N GLU A 11 -24.79 -10.49 11.66
CA GLU A 11 -25.11 -11.17 10.40
C GLU A 11 -26.62 -11.47 10.31
N GLU A 12 -27.29 -11.81 11.42
CA GLU A 12 -28.76 -11.96 11.57
C GLU A 12 -29.50 -10.61 11.48
N ASP A 13 -29.08 -9.59 12.24
CA ASP A 13 -29.63 -8.22 12.21
C ASP A 13 -29.47 -7.61 10.80
N SER A 14 -28.40 -8.00 10.06
CA SER A 14 -28.19 -7.62 8.66
C SER A 14 -28.90 -8.52 7.65
N ALA A 15 -29.42 -9.69 8.03
CA ALA A 15 -30.06 -10.63 7.11
C ALA A 15 -31.41 -10.13 6.57
N GLY A 16 -32.02 -9.15 7.26
CA GLY A 16 -33.19 -8.41 6.78
C GLY A 16 -32.87 -7.11 6.03
N GLU A 17 -31.62 -6.66 6.01
CA GLU A 17 -31.20 -5.44 5.31
C GLU A 17 -30.83 -5.77 3.85
N PRO A 18 -31.28 -5.01 2.83
CA PRO A 18 -30.79 -5.17 1.46
C PRO A 18 -29.27 -5.06 1.42
N LEU A 19 -28.63 -5.99 0.70
CA LEU A 19 -27.18 -6.17 0.69
C LEU A 19 -26.41 -4.86 0.38
N GLU A 20 -26.94 -4.06 -0.54
CA GLU A 20 -26.45 -2.75 -0.94
C GLU A 20 -26.51 -1.73 0.20
N SER A 21 -27.59 -1.72 1.00
CA SER A 21 -27.73 -0.83 2.16
C SER A 21 -26.75 -1.21 3.27
N CYS A 22 -26.59 -2.52 3.51
CA CYS A 22 -25.64 -3.06 4.46
C CYS A 22 -24.18 -2.72 4.06
N LEU A 23 -23.83 -2.95 2.79
CA LEU A 23 -22.51 -2.59 2.25
C LEU A 23 -22.27 -1.07 2.26
N LYS A 24 -23.26 -0.26 1.87
CA LYS A 24 -23.19 1.21 1.95
C LYS A 24 -22.84 1.67 3.35
N ARG A 25 -23.57 1.18 4.35
CA ARG A 25 -23.37 1.50 5.77
C ARG A 25 -22.00 1.05 6.27
N MET A 26 -21.56 -0.16 5.94
CA MET A 26 -20.29 -0.70 6.46
C MET A 26 -19.03 -0.16 5.75
N LEU A 27 -19.14 0.24 4.48
CA LEU A 27 -18.05 0.84 3.69
C LEU A 27 -17.92 2.36 3.91
N SER A 28 -18.93 3.03 4.46
CA SER A 28 -18.77 4.40 4.99
C SER A 28 -17.69 4.41 6.06
N THR A 29 -16.76 5.37 5.93
CA THR A 29 -15.68 5.56 6.90
C THR A 29 -16.25 5.96 8.25
N ARG A 30 -15.50 5.69 9.33
CA ARG A 30 -15.86 5.90 10.74
C ARG A 30 -17.01 5.03 11.26
N THR A 31 -17.46 4.04 10.50
CA THR A 31 -18.42 3.03 10.99
C THR A 31 -17.76 2.17 12.06
N VAL A 32 -18.27 2.24 13.29
CA VAL A 32 -17.85 1.39 14.41
C VAL A 32 -18.62 0.07 14.35
N VAL A 33 -17.90 -1.04 14.34
CA VAL A 33 -18.46 -2.40 14.42
C VAL A 33 -17.88 -3.10 15.64
N SER A 34 -18.76 -3.47 16.60
CA SER A 34 -18.36 -4.35 17.70
C SER A 34 -18.49 -5.80 17.25
N THR A 35 -17.39 -6.55 17.29
CA THR A 35 -17.31 -7.92 16.81
C THR A 35 -16.54 -8.82 17.78
N ALA A 36 -17.21 -9.77 18.42
CA ALA A 36 -16.56 -10.88 19.13
C ALA A 36 -16.06 -11.96 18.14
N SER A 37 -15.38 -11.52 17.08
CA SER A 37 -15.08 -12.30 15.87
C SER A 37 -14.05 -13.42 16.09
N PRO A 38 -14.02 -14.46 15.22
CA PRO A 38 -12.90 -15.41 15.17
C PRO A 38 -11.54 -14.73 14.95
N PHE A 39 -11.51 -13.57 14.29
CA PHE A 39 -10.30 -12.75 14.18
C PHE A 39 -9.89 -12.19 15.55
N ALA A 40 -10.82 -11.54 16.27
CA ALA A 40 -10.56 -10.94 17.58
C ALA A 40 -10.17 -12.01 18.61
N GLN A 41 -10.82 -13.17 18.59
CA GLN A 41 -10.46 -14.31 19.43
C GLN A 41 -9.04 -14.82 19.13
N ARG A 42 -8.68 -14.96 17.85
CA ARG A 42 -7.32 -15.36 17.43
C ARG A 42 -6.26 -14.35 17.87
N GLN A 43 -6.53 -13.05 17.73
CA GLN A 43 -5.60 -12.01 18.20
C GLN A 43 -5.48 -12.03 19.73
N GLN A 44 -6.61 -12.02 20.44
CA GLN A 44 -6.65 -12.00 21.90
C GLN A 44 -5.95 -13.22 22.53
N ALA A 45 -6.10 -14.40 21.93
CA ALA A 45 -5.42 -15.63 22.36
C ALA A 45 -3.91 -15.64 22.04
N ALA A 46 -3.45 -14.79 21.11
CA ALA A 46 -2.04 -14.67 20.75
C ALA A 46 -1.30 -13.57 21.55
N VAL A 47 -2.00 -12.69 22.26
CA VAL A 47 -1.40 -11.64 23.11
C VAL A 47 -0.42 -12.26 24.11
N GLY A 48 0.83 -11.79 24.10
CA GLY A 48 1.90 -12.30 24.98
C GLY A 48 2.45 -13.68 24.59
N THR A 49 2.09 -14.22 23.42
CA THR A 49 2.57 -15.53 22.95
C THR A 49 3.56 -15.40 21.79
N ASN A 50 4.43 -16.40 21.62
CA ASN A 50 5.33 -16.52 20.47
C ASN A 50 4.62 -17.19 19.27
N ALA A 51 3.50 -16.61 18.83
CA ALA A 51 2.76 -17.09 17.67
C ALA A 51 3.58 -16.92 16.38
N GLN A 52 3.42 -17.85 15.43
CA GLN A 52 4.03 -17.72 14.10
C GLN A 52 3.43 -16.53 13.35
N PHE A 53 4.29 -15.81 12.62
CA PHE A 53 3.89 -14.68 11.81
C PHE A 53 3.16 -15.18 10.55
N HIS A 54 2.09 -14.49 10.16
CA HIS A 54 1.25 -14.88 9.03
C HIS A 54 1.35 -13.87 7.89
N GLU A 55 1.47 -14.33 6.65
CA GLU A 55 1.61 -13.43 5.50
C GLU A 55 0.27 -12.80 5.12
N ILE A 56 0.16 -11.48 5.32
CA ILE A 56 -1.04 -10.70 5.01
C ILE A 56 -0.92 -9.92 3.68
N GLY A 57 0.30 -9.68 3.19
CA GLY A 57 0.55 -9.02 1.89
C GLY A 57 1.72 -9.61 1.10
N THR A 58 1.63 -9.58 -0.23
CA THR A 58 2.79 -9.70 -1.15
C THR A 58 2.63 -8.62 -2.21
N GLY A 59 3.64 -7.78 -2.39
CA GLY A 59 3.75 -6.78 -3.45
C GLY A 59 5.02 -6.98 -4.29
N SER A 60 5.29 -6.05 -5.19
CA SER A 60 6.46 -6.10 -6.10
C SER A 60 7.81 -6.06 -5.35
N ILE A 61 7.89 -5.31 -4.25
CA ILE A 61 9.14 -5.13 -3.50
C ILE A 61 9.28 -6.08 -2.29
N GLY A 62 8.19 -6.57 -1.73
CA GLY A 62 8.22 -7.28 -0.44
C GLY A 62 6.97 -8.06 -0.05
N LYS A 63 7.12 -8.85 1.01
CA LYS A 63 6.05 -9.52 1.74
C LYS A 63 5.73 -8.78 3.03
N VAL A 64 4.47 -8.75 3.41
CA VAL A 64 3.98 -8.14 4.65
C VAL A 64 3.42 -9.24 5.54
N PHE A 65 3.86 -9.29 6.79
CA PHE A 65 3.43 -10.28 7.78
C PHE A 65 2.75 -9.61 8.97
N GLU A 66 1.67 -10.19 9.49
CA GLU A 66 1.17 -9.85 10.84
C GLU A 66 2.03 -10.52 11.91
N GLN A 67 2.20 -9.84 13.05
CA GLN A 67 2.46 -10.50 14.33
C GLN A 67 1.12 -10.72 15.04
N PRO A 68 0.67 -11.98 15.25
CA PRO A 68 -0.57 -12.21 15.97
C PRO A 68 -0.49 -11.72 17.42
N GLY A 69 -1.57 -11.11 17.91
CA GLY A 69 -1.65 -10.55 19.26
C GLY A 69 -1.07 -9.15 19.42
N THR A 70 -0.61 -8.49 18.35
CA THR A 70 -0.17 -7.09 18.36
C THR A 70 -0.82 -6.29 17.22
N THR A 71 -0.61 -4.97 17.20
CA THR A 71 -0.99 -4.10 16.08
C THR A 71 0.14 -3.97 15.04
N PHE A 72 1.17 -4.82 15.09
CA PHE A 72 2.34 -4.73 14.19
C PHE A 72 2.19 -5.54 12.90
N ALA A 73 2.69 -4.94 11.82
CA ALA A 73 2.98 -5.57 10.55
C ALA A 73 4.46 -5.36 10.16
N TYR A 74 5.04 -6.36 9.53
CA TYR A 74 6.43 -6.34 9.08
C TYR A 74 6.51 -6.43 7.56
N LYS A 75 7.00 -5.39 6.87
CA LYS A 75 7.31 -5.40 5.42
C LYS A 75 8.78 -5.83 5.24
N LEU A 76 9.01 -6.96 4.56
CA LEU A 76 10.33 -7.56 4.30
C LEU A 76 10.57 -7.67 2.79
N PRO A 77 11.77 -7.40 2.28
CA PRO A 77 12.02 -7.39 0.86
C PRO A 77 12.13 -8.82 0.30
N ILE A 78 11.49 -9.04 -0.85
CA ILE A 78 11.62 -10.29 -1.64
C ILE A 78 12.63 -10.16 -2.78
N THR A 79 13.02 -8.93 -3.12
CA THR A 79 14.07 -8.62 -4.10
C THR A 79 15.28 -8.00 -3.40
N ASP A 80 16.40 -7.87 -4.11
CA ASP A 80 17.59 -7.19 -3.60
C ASP A 80 17.48 -5.64 -3.65
N GLN A 81 16.30 -5.08 -3.95
CA GLN A 81 16.02 -3.63 -3.95
C GLN A 81 15.80 -3.10 -2.51
N THR A 82 16.80 -3.27 -1.64
CA THR A 82 16.74 -2.84 -0.23
C THR A 82 16.50 -1.34 -0.08
N ASP A 83 16.99 -0.56 -1.03
CA ASP A 83 16.89 0.90 -1.04
C ASP A 83 15.44 1.38 -1.15
N LYS A 84 14.56 0.62 -1.83
CA LYS A 84 13.12 0.91 -1.86
C LYS A 84 12.46 0.77 -0.50
N LEU A 85 12.82 -0.26 0.27
CA LEU A 85 12.28 -0.42 1.63
C LEU A 85 12.81 0.65 2.59
N TRP A 86 14.04 1.12 2.38
CA TRP A 86 14.56 2.29 3.09
C TRP A 86 13.87 3.59 2.67
N ASN A 87 13.62 3.79 1.37
CA ASN A 87 12.84 4.93 0.87
C ASN A 87 11.43 4.94 1.49
N ASN A 88 10.76 3.78 1.56
CA ASN A 88 9.50 3.62 2.28
C ASN A 88 9.62 4.14 3.72
N TYR A 89 10.65 3.74 4.47
CA TYR A 89 10.83 4.16 5.86
C TYR A 89 10.99 5.68 5.99
N VAL A 90 11.84 6.29 5.15
CA VAL A 90 12.12 7.73 5.17
C VAL A 90 10.89 8.54 4.77
N ILE A 91 10.28 8.25 3.61
CA ILE A 91 9.11 9.00 3.12
C ILE A 91 7.94 8.85 4.09
N HIS A 92 7.69 7.65 4.62
CA HIS A 92 6.62 7.42 5.59
C HIS A 92 6.82 8.29 6.84
N LYS A 93 8.05 8.40 7.35
CA LYS A 93 8.39 9.31 8.47
C LYS A 93 8.18 10.79 8.13
N CYS A 94 8.49 11.22 6.91
CA CYS A 94 8.20 12.59 6.46
C CYS A 94 6.70 12.86 6.39
N ILE A 95 5.90 11.92 5.88
CA ILE A 95 4.44 12.02 5.81
C ILE A 95 3.82 12.08 7.21
N GLU A 96 4.26 11.24 8.15
CA GLU A 96 3.82 11.31 9.55
C GLU A 96 4.08 12.70 10.16
N ALA A 97 5.27 13.26 9.96
CA ALA A 97 5.63 14.58 10.48
C ALA A 97 4.78 15.70 9.85
N SER A 98 4.49 15.63 8.55
CA SER A 98 3.55 16.55 7.89
C SER A 98 2.15 16.47 8.48
N PHE A 99 1.57 15.28 8.57
CA PHE A 99 0.22 15.08 9.14
C PHE A 99 0.12 15.46 10.63
N GLN A 100 1.20 15.31 11.41
CA GLN A 100 1.26 15.72 12.82
C GLN A 100 1.43 17.24 13.01
N SER A 101 2.09 17.92 12.06
CA SER A 101 2.38 19.36 12.16
C SER A 101 1.31 20.26 11.55
N LEU A 102 0.37 19.68 10.80
CA LEU A 102 -0.84 20.35 10.31
C LEU A 102 -2.02 20.12 11.28
N PRO A 103 -3.02 21.03 11.33
CA PRO A 103 -4.24 20.80 12.09
C PRO A 103 -4.98 19.55 11.60
N TYR A 104 -5.51 18.74 12.52
CA TYR A 104 -6.32 17.58 12.18
C TYR A 104 -7.52 17.98 11.31
N PHE A 105 -7.66 17.35 10.16
CA PHE A 105 -8.78 17.56 9.25
C PHE A 105 -9.83 16.44 9.36
N ASP A 106 -11.09 16.83 9.56
CA ASP A 106 -12.18 15.89 9.72
C ASP A 106 -12.52 15.15 8.41
N GLY A 107 -12.20 13.85 8.35
CA GLY A 107 -12.26 13.06 7.13
C GLY A 107 -10.93 12.94 6.36
N GLN A 108 -9.79 13.32 6.97
CA GLN A 108 -8.48 12.95 6.46
C GLN A 108 -8.28 11.43 6.41
N VAL A 109 -7.33 10.97 5.59
CA VAL A 109 -6.88 9.57 5.61
C VAL A 109 -6.08 9.26 6.87
N GLU A 110 -6.15 8.00 7.31
CA GLU A 110 -5.26 7.46 8.32
C GLU A 110 -3.92 7.05 7.69
N ILE A 111 -2.83 7.31 8.41
CA ILE A 111 -1.49 6.83 8.09
C ILE A 111 -1.14 5.75 9.12
N PRO A 112 -0.78 4.52 8.71
CA PRO A 112 -0.30 3.51 9.68
C PRO A 112 0.96 4.05 10.37
N ARG A 113 1.10 3.91 11.69
CA ARG A 113 2.34 4.32 12.37
C ARG A 113 3.55 3.58 11.78
N CYS A 114 4.64 4.30 11.53
CA CYS A 114 5.92 3.73 11.13
C CYS A 114 6.80 3.59 12.38
N PHE A 115 7.09 2.38 12.84
CA PHE A 115 7.75 2.22 14.15
C PHE A 115 9.27 2.27 14.05
N TRP A 116 9.87 1.41 13.23
CA TRP A 116 11.33 1.29 13.10
C TRP A 116 11.75 0.48 11.87
N TYR A 117 13.02 0.62 11.49
CA TYR A 117 13.67 -0.16 10.45
C TYR A 117 14.83 -0.96 11.06
N ALA A 118 14.95 -2.23 10.68
CA ALA A 118 16.05 -3.10 11.08
C ALA A 118 16.74 -3.75 9.87
N THR A 119 17.98 -4.21 10.10
CA THR A 119 18.87 -4.74 9.07
C THR A 119 19.13 -6.24 9.30
N PRO A 120 19.76 -6.96 8.35
CA PRO A 120 20.18 -8.35 8.58
C PRO A 120 21.13 -8.53 9.78
N LYS A 121 21.76 -7.44 10.26
CA LYS A 121 22.70 -7.42 11.39
C LYS A 121 22.04 -7.04 12.73
N THR A 122 20.74 -6.75 12.74
CA THR A 122 20.03 -6.34 13.96
C THR A 122 19.68 -7.56 14.80
N GLN A 123 20.70 -8.09 15.49
CA GLN A 123 20.64 -9.38 16.19
C GLN A 123 19.49 -9.46 17.21
N ALA A 124 19.26 -8.37 17.97
CA ALA A 124 18.19 -8.28 18.97
C ALA A 124 16.77 -8.52 18.40
N PHE A 125 16.53 -8.23 17.11
CA PHE A 125 15.26 -8.60 16.46
C PHE A 125 15.31 -10.03 15.92
N TRP A 126 16.39 -10.39 15.22
CA TRP A 126 16.46 -11.66 14.49
C TRP A 126 16.58 -12.89 15.39
N ASP A 127 17.32 -12.83 16.50
CA ASP A 127 17.42 -13.94 17.46
C ASP A 127 16.05 -14.35 18.02
N LEU A 128 15.19 -13.36 18.28
CA LEU A 128 13.87 -13.57 18.86
C LEU A 128 12.82 -13.99 17.82
N ASN A 129 12.88 -13.44 16.60
CA ASN A 129 11.78 -13.52 15.64
C ASN A 129 12.04 -14.41 14.41
N LEU A 130 13.29 -14.78 14.09
CA LEU A 130 13.61 -15.51 12.85
C LEU A 130 12.85 -16.84 12.73
N ALA A 131 12.66 -17.55 13.85
CA ALA A 131 11.93 -18.82 13.90
C ALA A 131 10.40 -18.66 13.74
N LEU A 132 9.86 -17.46 13.96
CA LEU A 132 8.42 -17.16 13.90
C LEU A 132 7.92 -16.88 12.48
N PHE A 133 8.77 -16.39 11.58
CA PHE A 133 8.45 -16.28 10.16
C PHE A 133 8.17 -17.65 9.54
N PRO A 134 7.36 -17.77 8.48
CA PRO A 134 7.20 -19.03 7.75
C PRO A 134 8.45 -19.37 6.94
N GLU A 135 8.70 -20.67 6.72
CA GLU A 135 9.69 -21.16 5.75
C GLU A 135 8.95 -21.63 4.50
N THR A 136 9.17 -21.00 3.35
CA THR A 136 8.63 -21.43 2.06
C THR A 136 9.72 -21.39 0.98
N LYS A 137 9.47 -22.03 -0.18
CA LYS A 137 10.43 -22.02 -1.30
C LYS A 137 10.68 -20.60 -1.83
N GLU A 138 9.66 -19.77 -1.77
CA GLU A 138 9.63 -18.38 -2.24
C GLU A 138 10.12 -17.40 -1.15
N PHE A 139 10.13 -17.83 0.12
CA PHE A 139 10.54 -17.02 1.26
C PHE A 139 11.22 -17.88 2.34
N SER A 140 12.54 -18.00 2.23
CA SER A 140 13.36 -18.68 3.25
C SER A 140 13.67 -17.79 4.45
N ARG A 141 13.68 -18.41 5.64
CA ARG A 141 14.07 -17.83 6.93
C ARG A 141 15.56 -17.50 6.94
N LYS A 142 15.87 -16.27 6.56
CA LYS A 142 17.18 -15.65 6.78
C LYS A 142 16.98 -14.21 7.27
N PRO A 143 17.89 -13.66 8.08
CA PRO A 143 17.91 -12.24 8.39
C PRO A 143 17.92 -11.40 7.11
N ARG A 144 17.08 -10.37 7.09
CA ARG A 144 16.87 -9.44 5.96
C ARG A 144 16.77 -8.01 6.51
N HIS A 145 16.58 -7.04 5.63
CA HIS A 145 15.99 -5.77 6.05
C HIS A 145 14.52 -5.98 6.41
N VAL A 146 14.00 -5.19 7.35
CA VAL A 146 12.60 -5.26 7.77
C VAL A 146 12.14 -3.87 8.23
N LEU A 147 10.94 -3.49 7.79
CA LEU A 147 10.23 -2.31 8.23
C LEU A 147 9.07 -2.73 9.13
N CYS A 148 9.05 -2.23 10.37
CA CYS A 148 7.93 -2.39 11.30
C CYS A 148 6.98 -1.20 11.18
N MET A 149 5.71 -1.51 10.99
CA MET A 149 4.64 -0.54 10.81
C MET A 149 3.36 -1.02 11.53
N GLU A 150 2.41 -0.12 11.74
CA GLU A 150 1.07 -0.44 12.18
C GLU A 150 0.35 -1.26 11.12
N ARG A 151 -0.42 -2.22 11.59
CA ARG A 151 -1.21 -3.10 10.76
C ARG A 151 -2.62 -2.56 10.61
N ILE A 152 -3.01 -2.30 9.37
CA ILE A 152 -4.42 -2.16 9.00
C ILE A 152 -5.10 -3.53 9.12
N PHE A 153 -6.11 -3.63 9.98
CA PHE A 153 -6.86 -4.88 10.19
C PHE A 153 -7.87 -5.11 9.08
N PRO A 154 -8.13 -6.38 8.71
CA PRO A 154 -9.09 -6.68 7.67
C PRO A 154 -10.53 -6.32 8.06
N LEU A 155 -11.34 -6.11 7.04
CA LEU A 155 -12.76 -5.77 7.20
C LEU A 155 -13.54 -6.85 8.01
N PRO A 156 -14.54 -6.47 8.84
CA PRO A 156 -15.38 -7.39 9.59
C PRO A 156 -16.04 -8.50 8.76
N ARG A 157 -16.31 -9.66 9.37
CA ARG A 157 -16.90 -10.83 8.69
C ARG A 157 -18.19 -10.50 7.92
N PRO A 158 -19.18 -9.76 8.48
CA PRO A 158 -20.40 -9.44 7.75
C PRO A 158 -20.14 -8.68 6.44
N MET A 159 -19.23 -7.71 6.46
CA MET A 159 -18.83 -6.95 5.25
C MET A 159 -18.10 -7.82 4.23
N ARG A 160 -17.20 -8.70 4.67
CA ARG A 160 -16.52 -9.66 3.77
C ARG A 160 -17.52 -10.62 3.12
N HIS A 161 -18.47 -11.14 3.88
CA HIS A 161 -19.52 -12.02 3.36
C HIS A 161 -20.46 -11.29 2.40
N ALA A 162 -20.85 -10.05 2.70
CA ALA A 162 -21.67 -9.25 1.80
C ALA A 162 -20.96 -8.92 0.47
N LEU A 163 -19.66 -8.61 0.50
CA LEU A 163 -18.86 -8.42 -0.72
C LEU A 163 -18.77 -9.70 -1.57
N ILE A 164 -18.65 -10.88 -0.93
CA ILE A 164 -18.70 -12.18 -1.62
C ILE A 164 -20.09 -12.40 -2.22
N GLU A 165 -21.16 -12.17 -1.47
CA GLU A 165 -22.53 -12.39 -1.94
C GLU A 165 -22.86 -11.49 -3.15
N LYS A 166 -22.41 -10.23 -3.13
CA LYS A 166 -22.62 -9.26 -4.22
C LYS A 166 -21.81 -9.59 -5.47
N TYR A 167 -20.50 -9.87 -5.32
CA TYR A 167 -19.55 -9.83 -6.42
C TYR A 167 -18.89 -11.17 -6.78
N CYS A 168 -19.07 -12.23 -5.97
CA CYS A 168 -18.60 -13.57 -6.30
C CYS A 168 -19.68 -14.39 -7.03
N PRO A 169 -19.34 -15.11 -8.12
CA PRO A 169 -20.27 -16.03 -8.78
C PRO A 169 -20.89 -17.04 -7.81
N PRO A 170 -22.20 -17.38 -7.91
CA PRO A 170 -22.90 -18.17 -6.91
C PRO A 170 -22.22 -19.49 -6.52
N HIS A 171 -21.67 -20.21 -7.50
CA HIS A 171 -20.96 -21.48 -7.28
C HIS A 171 -19.65 -21.36 -6.49
N GLY A 172 -19.09 -20.15 -6.36
CA GLY A 172 -17.84 -19.88 -5.65
C GLY A 172 -18.02 -19.33 -4.23
N ARG A 173 -19.23 -18.87 -3.86
CA ARG A 173 -19.47 -18.06 -2.65
C ARG A 173 -19.02 -18.76 -1.36
N GLU A 174 -19.49 -19.98 -1.11
CA GLU A 174 -19.16 -20.71 0.13
C GLU A 174 -17.67 -21.07 0.22
N LYS A 175 -17.04 -21.42 -0.91
CA LYS A 175 -15.59 -21.59 -0.98
C LYS A 175 -14.88 -20.30 -0.57
N MET A 176 -15.29 -19.15 -1.13
CA MET A 176 -14.68 -17.86 -0.82
C MET A 176 -14.92 -17.37 0.62
N LYS A 177 -16.06 -17.70 1.24
CA LYS A 177 -16.33 -17.41 2.66
C LYS A 177 -15.41 -18.22 3.58
N SER A 178 -15.16 -19.48 3.22
CA SER A 178 -14.29 -20.40 3.99
C SER A 178 -12.78 -20.13 3.84
N ASP A 179 -12.34 -19.59 2.69
CA ASP A 179 -10.93 -19.39 2.35
C ASP A 179 -10.21 -18.51 3.37
N ALA A 180 -9.05 -18.97 3.85
CA ALA A 180 -8.24 -18.25 4.82
C ALA A 180 -7.69 -16.93 4.24
N VAL A 181 -7.30 -16.89 2.96
CA VAL A 181 -6.71 -15.70 2.31
C VAL A 181 -7.74 -14.57 2.21
N ASN A 182 -9.03 -14.91 2.09
CA ASN A 182 -10.13 -13.95 2.10
C ASN A 182 -10.46 -13.38 3.49
N LYS A 183 -9.74 -13.79 4.55
CA LYS A 183 -9.85 -13.20 5.88
C LYS A 183 -9.02 -11.92 5.99
N ASP A 184 -7.95 -11.77 5.22
CA ASP A 184 -7.13 -10.55 5.12
C ASP A 184 -7.69 -9.56 4.08
N CYS A 185 -9.00 -9.28 4.17
CA CYS A 185 -9.69 -8.39 3.23
C CYS A 185 -9.39 -6.91 3.53
N LEU A 186 -8.78 -6.26 2.55
CA LEU A 186 -8.71 -4.80 2.41
C LEU A 186 -9.34 -4.42 1.07
N VAL A 187 -10.16 -3.37 1.05
CA VAL A 187 -10.83 -2.88 -0.16
C VAL A 187 -10.04 -1.70 -0.73
N ARG A 188 -9.76 -1.70 -2.03
CA ARG A 188 -9.14 -0.60 -2.77
C ARG A 188 -10.21 0.21 -3.49
N PRO A 189 -10.59 1.41 -3.02
CA PRO A 189 -11.58 2.25 -3.70
C PRO A 189 -10.96 2.93 -4.93
N TYR A 190 -11.41 2.55 -6.12
CA TYR A 190 -10.93 3.08 -7.40
C TYR A 190 -11.93 4.07 -8.00
N LEU A 191 -11.84 5.34 -7.60
CA LEU A 191 -12.72 6.41 -8.12
C LEU A 191 -12.32 6.87 -9.53
N GLY A 192 -11.08 6.60 -9.98
CA GLY A 192 -10.56 6.99 -11.29
C GLY A 192 -10.79 5.99 -12.42
N ARG A 193 -11.49 4.87 -12.15
CA ARG A 193 -11.63 3.76 -13.10
C ARG A 193 -12.95 3.00 -12.89
N VAL A 194 -13.68 2.75 -13.98
CA VAL A 194 -14.77 1.78 -14.01
C VAL A 194 -14.26 0.37 -14.31
N LYS A 195 -15.00 -0.65 -13.87
CA LYS A 195 -14.77 -2.04 -14.25
C LYS A 195 -15.39 -2.31 -15.62
N PHE A 196 -14.60 -2.86 -16.54
CA PHE A 196 -15.11 -3.34 -17.82
C PHE A 196 -15.28 -4.87 -17.77
N GLY A 197 -16.47 -5.36 -18.11
CA GLY A 197 -16.81 -6.79 -18.17
C GLY A 197 -17.32 -7.39 -16.85
N HIS A 198 -18.00 -8.53 -16.96
CA HIS A 198 -18.46 -9.33 -15.82
C HIS A 198 -17.34 -10.27 -15.34
N GLY A 199 -17.38 -10.64 -14.05
CA GLY A 199 -16.22 -11.16 -13.32
C GLY A 199 -15.48 -12.33 -13.99
N GLY A 200 -14.16 -12.21 -14.12
CA GLY A 200 -13.30 -13.33 -14.50
C GLY A 200 -13.28 -14.43 -13.44
N LEU A 201 -12.69 -15.58 -13.79
CA LEU A 201 -12.64 -16.80 -12.96
C LEU A 201 -11.89 -16.66 -11.62
N PHE A 202 -11.26 -15.51 -11.37
CA PHE A 202 -10.45 -15.23 -10.20
C PHE A 202 -11.11 -14.11 -9.37
N PHE A 203 -11.75 -14.51 -8.26
CA PHE A 203 -12.25 -13.62 -7.22
C PHE A 203 -11.38 -13.76 -5.97
N SER A 204 -11.04 -12.66 -5.32
CA SER A 204 -10.28 -12.60 -4.06
C SER A 204 -10.70 -11.37 -3.28
N LEU A 205 -10.86 -11.50 -1.96
CA LEU A 205 -11.08 -10.37 -1.06
C LEU A 205 -9.79 -9.68 -0.61
N ARG A 206 -8.63 -10.34 -0.73
CA ARG A 206 -7.32 -9.74 -0.46
C ARG A 206 -7.04 -8.72 -1.56
N ASN A 207 -6.89 -7.44 -1.19
CA ASN A 207 -6.76 -6.29 -2.10
C ASN A 207 -7.94 -6.14 -3.10
N PHE A 208 -9.18 -6.26 -2.61
CA PHE A 208 -10.39 -6.21 -3.45
C PHE A 208 -10.58 -4.83 -4.10
N LYS A 209 -10.47 -4.78 -5.43
CA LYS A 209 -10.60 -3.54 -6.24
C LYS A 209 -12.08 -3.19 -6.43
N LEU A 210 -12.58 -2.19 -5.69
CA LEU A 210 -13.95 -1.68 -5.77
C LEU A 210 -13.98 -0.43 -6.68
N HIS A 211 -14.51 -0.59 -7.89
CA HIS A 211 -14.45 0.41 -8.97
C HIS A 211 -15.54 1.48 -8.85
N ALA A 212 -15.38 2.60 -9.57
CA ALA A 212 -16.27 3.75 -9.48
C ALA A 212 -17.75 3.40 -9.78
N ASP A 213 -17.99 2.54 -10.77
CA ASP A 213 -19.31 2.00 -11.11
C ASP A 213 -19.91 1.17 -9.96
N GLN A 214 -19.09 0.38 -9.26
CA GLN A 214 -19.50 -0.41 -8.10
C GLN A 214 -19.77 0.47 -6.87
N ILE A 215 -18.99 1.53 -6.68
CA ILE A 215 -19.19 2.54 -5.62
C ILE A 215 -20.51 3.29 -5.86
N GLN A 216 -20.80 3.64 -7.11
CA GLN A 216 -22.08 4.23 -7.52
C GLN A 216 -23.25 3.26 -7.32
N GLU A 217 -23.10 2.00 -7.74
CA GLU A 217 -24.12 0.93 -7.58
C GLU A 217 -24.50 0.72 -6.12
N LEU A 218 -23.52 0.61 -5.22
CA LEU A 218 -23.74 0.45 -3.78
C LEU A 218 -24.24 1.75 -3.11
N GLY A 219 -24.16 2.89 -3.78
CA GLY A 219 -24.49 4.20 -3.19
C GLY A 219 -23.60 4.57 -2.00
N VAL A 220 -22.35 4.07 -1.97
CA VAL A 220 -21.33 4.44 -0.98
C VAL A 220 -21.04 5.93 -1.11
N VAL A 221 -20.84 6.62 0.03
CA VAL A 221 -20.59 8.06 0.06
C VAL A 221 -19.19 8.38 -0.46
N ALA A 222 -19.06 8.48 -1.79
CA ALA A 222 -17.79 8.76 -2.46
C ALA A 222 -17.14 10.09 -1.99
N ALA A 223 -17.95 11.02 -1.45
CA ALA A 223 -17.47 12.27 -0.86
C ALA A 223 -16.49 12.07 0.29
N ASP A 224 -16.72 11.10 1.16
CA ASP A 224 -15.81 10.81 2.27
C ASP A 224 -14.47 10.28 1.76
N LEU A 225 -14.49 9.56 0.64
CA LEU A 225 -13.31 8.98 0.01
C LEU A 225 -12.50 10.02 -0.76
N TYR A 226 -13.10 10.77 -1.69
CA TYR A 226 -12.36 11.75 -2.48
C TYR A 226 -11.91 12.96 -1.64
N THR A 227 -12.63 13.30 -0.57
CA THR A 227 -12.22 14.42 0.31
C THR A 227 -10.95 14.05 1.08
N GLY A 228 -10.87 12.84 1.65
CA GLY A 228 -9.66 12.34 2.31
C GLY A 228 -8.48 12.22 1.33
N MET A 229 -8.70 11.68 0.13
CA MET A 229 -7.67 11.58 -0.92
C MET A 229 -7.17 12.96 -1.38
N ALA A 230 -8.06 13.93 -1.54
CA ALA A 230 -7.73 15.30 -1.94
C ALA A 230 -6.92 16.02 -0.86
N HIS A 231 -7.26 15.82 0.42
CA HIS A 231 -6.46 16.31 1.55
C HIS A 231 -5.07 15.67 1.54
N ALA A 232 -5.00 14.33 1.43
CA ALA A 232 -3.75 13.59 1.44
C ALA A 232 -2.79 14.08 0.34
N LEU A 233 -3.24 14.15 -0.91
CA LEU A 233 -2.40 14.64 -2.02
C LEU A 233 -1.96 16.10 -1.85
N ALA A 234 -2.80 16.98 -1.29
CA ALA A 234 -2.40 18.35 -0.98
C ALA A 234 -1.29 18.40 0.08
N VAL A 235 -1.36 17.54 1.11
CA VAL A 235 -0.29 17.41 2.12
C VAL A 235 0.99 16.86 1.48
N LEU A 236 0.90 15.78 0.70
CA LEU A 236 2.07 15.17 0.03
C LEU A 236 2.80 16.18 -0.86
N HIS A 237 2.07 16.87 -1.74
CA HIS A 237 2.67 17.78 -2.70
C HIS A 237 3.21 19.06 -2.04
N TRP A 238 2.49 19.66 -1.09
CA TRP A 238 2.78 21.04 -0.65
C TRP A 238 3.38 21.15 0.73
N ASP A 239 3.13 20.18 1.61
CA ASP A 239 3.71 20.13 2.95
C ASP A 239 4.94 19.23 3.00
N THR A 240 4.77 17.96 2.59
CA THR A 240 5.84 16.95 2.54
C THR A 240 6.77 17.16 1.34
N LYS A 241 6.30 17.85 0.29
CA LYS A 241 7.05 18.22 -0.92
C LYS A 241 7.54 17.02 -1.73
N ILE A 242 6.68 16.01 -1.87
CA ILE A 242 6.92 14.78 -2.66
C ILE A 242 5.87 14.61 -3.78
N ASP A 243 6.15 13.74 -4.75
CA ASP A 243 5.32 13.50 -5.94
C ASP A 243 4.07 12.63 -5.72
N GLY A 244 3.98 11.91 -4.61
CA GLY A 244 2.89 10.97 -4.35
C GLY A 244 2.88 9.75 -5.29
N ASN A 245 4.03 9.40 -5.88
CA ASN A 245 4.11 8.26 -6.81
C ASN A 245 3.98 6.90 -6.11
N ASP A 246 3.26 5.99 -6.76
CA ASP A 246 2.94 4.62 -6.29
C ASP A 246 2.13 4.53 -4.96
N ILE A 247 1.62 5.65 -4.43
CA ILE A 247 0.77 5.63 -3.23
C ILE A 247 -0.51 4.84 -3.47
N GLU A 248 -0.90 4.09 -2.44
CA GLU A 248 -2.11 3.30 -2.46
C GLU A 248 -3.11 3.72 -1.38
N PHE A 249 -4.40 3.63 -1.69
CA PHE A 249 -5.47 3.85 -0.72
C PHE A 249 -6.22 2.55 -0.44
N VAL A 250 -6.49 2.27 0.84
CA VAL A 250 -7.26 1.09 1.27
C VAL A 250 -8.30 1.45 2.31
N ILE A 251 -9.47 0.84 2.19
CA ILE A 251 -10.48 0.76 3.25
C ILE A 251 -10.18 -0.49 4.05
N GLY A 252 -9.88 -0.30 5.33
CA GLY A 252 -9.57 -1.32 6.31
C GLY A 252 -10.03 -0.87 7.69
N SER A 253 -9.72 -1.65 8.72
CA SER A 253 -10.13 -1.34 10.09
C SER A 253 -8.95 -1.19 11.06
N SER A 254 -9.20 -0.57 12.21
CA SER A 254 -8.31 -0.55 13.37
C SER A 254 -9.15 -0.69 14.65
N PRO A 255 -8.55 -0.99 15.81
CA PRO A 255 -9.21 -0.80 17.10
C PRO A 255 -9.76 0.62 17.25
N VAL A 256 -10.91 0.78 17.91
CA VAL A 256 -11.47 2.11 18.25
C VAL A 256 -10.46 2.92 19.07
N GLU A 257 -9.88 2.27 20.08
CA GLU A 257 -8.94 2.92 21.00
C GLU A 257 -7.71 3.46 20.26
N GLU A 258 -7.22 2.77 19.22
CA GLU A 258 -6.01 3.18 18.50
C GLU A 258 -6.22 4.46 17.67
N GLN A 259 -7.45 4.76 17.23
CA GLN A 259 -7.78 6.06 16.62
C GLN A 259 -7.80 7.20 17.65
N THR A 260 -8.25 6.93 18.88
CA THR A 260 -8.16 7.91 20.00
C THR A 260 -6.75 8.01 20.61
N VAL A 261 -5.95 6.94 20.54
CA VAL A 261 -4.57 6.81 21.04
C VAL A 261 -3.53 7.21 19.98
N ARG A 262 -3.98 7.72 18.81
CA ARG A 262 -3.13 8.53 17.93
C ARG A 262 -2.70 9.86 18.56
N ALA A 263 -3.42 10.34 19.56
CA ALA A 263 -2.94 11.37 20.46
C ALA A 263 -2.03 10.76 21.55
N ASP A 264 -0.93 11.45 21.86
CA ASP A 264 -0.35 11.39 23.22
C ASP A 264 -1.43 11.71 24.26
N ILE A 265 -1.20 11.39 25.55
CA ILE A 265 -2.11 11.79 26.64
C ILE A 265 -2.33 13.29 26.53
N SER A 266 -3.56 13.68 26.14
CA SER A 266 -3.83 15.05 25.72
C SER A 266 -3.51 16.01 26.86
N LEU A 267 -3.02 17.22 26.56
CA LEU A 267 -2.66 18.18 27.61
C LEU A 267 -3.84 18.43 28.59
N PRO A 268 -5.11 18.56 28.16
CA PRO A 268 -6.26 18.58 29.08
C PRO A 268 -6.39 17.33 29.96
N THR A 269 -6.19 16.12 29.40
CA THR A 269 -6.19 14.87 30.17
C THR A 269 -5.07 14.87 31.21
N LEU A 270 -3.84 15.21 30.81
CA LEU A 270 -2.67 15.25 31.68
C LEU A 270 -2.83 16.28 32.81
N MET A 271 -3.42 17.44 32.52
CA MET A 271 -3.74 18.46 33.53
C MET A 271 -4.87 18.07 34.49
N ALA A 272 -5.73 17.11 34.10
CA ALA A 272 -6.77 16.55 34.96
C ALA A 272 -6.29 15.35 35.80
N MET A 273 -5.11 14.78 35.49
CA MET A 273 -4.51 13.71 36.28
C MET A 273 -3.84 14.29 37.54
N HIS A 274 -3.86 13.52 38.64
CA HIS A 274 -3.11 13.89 39.83
C HIS A 274 -1.59 13.87 39.53
N PRO A 275 -0.80 14.83 40.05
CA PRO A 275 0.65 14.78 39.93
C PRO A 275 1.22 13.44 40.39
N GLN A 276 2.26 12.96 39.71
CA GLN A 276 2.90 11.65 39.95
C GLN A 276 2.02 10.41 39.68
N THR A 277 0.86 10.56 39.04
CA THR A 277 0.14 9.40 38.46
C THR A 277 1.00 8.78 37.37
N SER A 278 1.25 7.46 37.45
CA SER A 278 1.95 6.76 36.38
C SER A 278 1.13 6.82 35.09
N THR A 279 1.75 7.36 34.05
CA THR A 279 1.23 7.33 32.68
C THR A 279 1.75 6.12 31.91
N TYR A 280 2.66 5.33 32.48
CA TYR A 280 3.31 4.20 31.82
C TYR A 280 2.28 3.18 31.36
N GLU A 281 1.35 2.77 32.22
CA GLU A 281 0.28 1.83 31.91
C GLU A 281 -0.66 2.40 30.83
N THR A 282 -1.05 3.67 30.91
CA THR A 282 -1.89 4.31 29.88
C THR A 282 -1.17 4.41 28.52
N ALA A 283 0.16 4.57 28.52
CA ALA A 283 0.98 4.69 27.32
C ALA A 283 1.52 3.35 26.77
N THR A 284 1.45 2.25 27.54
CA THR A 284 2.07 0.95 27.18
C THR A 284 1.17 -0.28 27.37
N HIS A 285 0.08 -0.17 28.14
CA HIS A 285 -0.87 -1.24 28.46
C HIS A 285 -2.28 -0.99 27.90
N THR A 286 -2.44 -0.11 26.91
CA THR A 286 -3.58 -0.10 25.99
C THR A 286 -3.52 -1.32 25.06
N GLY A 287 -3.69 -2.51 25.65
CA GLY A 287 -3.86 -3.75 24.92
C GLY A 287 -5.09 -3.64 24.03
N ALA A 288 -4.86 -3.54 22.72
CA ALA A 288 -5.89 -3.16 21.76
C ALA A 288 -7.20 -3.95 21.92
N ASP A 289 -8.33 -3.26 22.11
CA ASP A 289 -9.65 -3.88 22.04
C ASP A 289 -9.97 -4.31 20.60
N PHE A 290 -9.50 -5.51 20.23
CA PHE A 290 -9.81 -6.16 18.95
C PHE A 290 -11.32 -6.39 18.74
N THR A 291 -12.16 -6.24 19.79
CA THR A 291 -13.61 -6.43 19.70
C THR A 291 -14.38 -5.18 19.29
N LYS A 292 -13.76 -4.00 19.27
CA LYS A 292 -14.37 -2.79 18.70
C LYS A 292 -13.49 -2.23 17.59
N ARG A 293 -13.97 -2.27 16.35
CA ARG A 293 -13.23 -1.85 15.16
C ARG A 293 -13.91 -0.70 14.43
N VAL A 294 -13.12 0.23 13.91
CA VAL A 294 -13.60 1.34 13.06
C VAL A 294 -13.10 1.11 11.64
N THR A 295 -13.99 1.18 10.66
CA THR A 295 -13.61 1.22 9.24
C THR A 295 -13.07 2.62 8.89
N SER A 296 -11.86 2.72 8.35
CA SER A 296 -11.27 3.99 7.88
C SER A 296 -10.66 3.86 6.49
N LEU A 297 -10.47 5.00 5.83
CA LEU A 297 -9.65 5.12 4.62
C LEU A 297 -8.20 5.39 5.05
N TRP A 298 -7.28 4.58 4.54
CA TRP A 298 -5.85 4.63 4.84
C TRP A 298 -5.05 4.92 3.58
N MET A 299 -3.88 5.53 3.75
CA MET A 299 -2.88 5.70 2.69
C MET A 299 -1.61 4.91 3.04
N ILE A 300 -1.10 4.13 2.08
CA ILE A 300 0.03 3.20 2.22
C ILE A 300 0.92 3.21 0.96
N ASP A 301 1.97 2.38 0.99
CA ASP A 301 2.96 2.15 -0.08
C ASP A 301 3.69 3.43 -0.55
N PHE A 302 4.70 3.82 0.23
CA PHE A 302 5.48 5.03 0.01
C PHE A 302 6.84 4.79 -0.65
N ASP A 303 7.14 3.57 -1.12
CA ASP A 303 8.47 3.23 -1.65
C ASP A 303 8.77 3.83 -3.04
N GLY A 304 7.73 4.16 -3.81
CA GLY A 304 7.83 4.83 -5.11
C GLY A 304 7.88 6.36 -5.07
N CYS A 305 7.67 6.99 -3.91
CA CYS A 305 7.58 8.43 -3.74
C CYS A 305 8.95 9.13 -3.69
N TYR A 306 9.03 10.35 -4.23
CA TYR A 306 10.25 11.17 -4.23
C TYR A 306 9.97 12.68 -4.19
N ASP A 307 10.92 13.46 -3.67
CA ASP A 307 10.86 14.93 -3.58
C ASP A 307 10.51 15.64 -4.90
N ILE A 308 9.75 16.72 -4.81
CA ILE A 308 9.42 17.64 -5.90
C ILE A 308 9.89 19.07 -5.60
N THR A 309 10.28 19.79 -6.65
CA THR A 309 10.58 21.22 -6.56
C THR A 309 9.29 22.03 -6.44
N MET A 310 9.32 23.16 -5.72
CA MET A 310 8.16 24.06 -5.56
C MET A 310 8.04 25.02 -6.76
N ASP A 311 7.97 24.44 -7.96
CA ASP A 311 7.89 25.11 -9.26
C ASP A 311 7.16 24.22 -10.29
N GLU A 312 7.09 24.67 -11.54
CA GLU A 312 6.44 23.93 -12.62
C GLU A 312 7.06 22.54 -12.89
N ALA A 313 8.36 22.35 -12.66
CA ALA A 313 9.01 21.05 -12.89
C ALA A 313 8.54 20.01 -11.85
N GLY A 314 8.39 20.42 -10.59
CA GLY A 314 7.83 19.57 -9.54
C GLY A 314 6.34 19.32 -9.73
N VAL A 315 5.57 20.32 -10.18
CA VAL A 315 4.17 20.13 -10.60
C VAL A 315 4.08 19.09 -11.72
N ASN A 316 4.92 19.18 -12.76
CA ASN A 316 4.93 18.19 -13.86
C ASN A 316 5.22 16.77 -13.34
N LYS A 317 6.13 16.63 -12.37
CA LYS A 317 6.46 15.33 -11.75
C LYS A 317 5.29 14.75 -10.95
N ALA A 318 4.63 15.57 -10.12
CA ALA A 318 3.41 15.18 -9.40
C ALA A 318 2.26 14.81 -10.36
N VAL A 319 2.12 15.50 -11.50
CA VAL A 319 1.12 15.16 -12.54
C VAL A 319 1.42 13.80 -13.18
N SER A 320 2.70 13.48 -13.47
CA SER A 320 3.06 12.15 -14.01
C SER A 320 2.74 11.05 -12.99
N ALA A 321 3.17 11.21 -11.74
CA ALA A 321 2.86 10.30 -10.64
C ALA A 321 1.35 10.04 -10.51
N PHE A 322 0.55 11.11 -10.53
CA PHE A 322 -0.91 11.05 -10.49
C PHE A 322 -1.53 10.39 -11.73
N LEU A 323 -0.94 10.48 -12.92
CA LEU A 323 -1.53 9.93 -14.15
C LEU A 323 -1.09 8.51 -14.51
N ASP A 324 0.03 8.07 -13.96
CA ASP A 324 0.65 6.79 -14.32
C ASP A 324 0.36 5.70 -13.27
N ALA A 325 0.43 6.03 -11.97
CA ALA A 325 0.15 5.08 -10.89
C ALA A 325 -1.29 5.16 -10.34
N ASN A 326 -1.94 6.33 -10.40
CA ASN A 326 -3.20 6.52 -9.67
C ASN A 326 -4.40 5.86 -10.36
N HIS A 327 -5.05 4.95 -9.65
CA HIS A 327 -6.38 4.42 -9.98
C HIS A 327 -7.42 4.78 -8.91
N TYR A 328 -6.97 5.33 -7.79
CA TYR A 328 -7.73 5.59 -6.57
C TYR A 328 -8.52 6.90 -6.66
N CYS A 329 -7.86 8.00 -7.00
CA CYS A 329 -8.51 9.30 -7.14
C CYS A 329 -9.30 9.40 -8.45
N PRO A 330 -10.40 10.17 -8.49
CA PRO A 330 -11.09 10.47 -9.74
C PRO A 330 -10.17 11.28 -10.68
N LYS A 331 -10.48 11.29 -11.98
CA LYS A 331 -9.71 12.03 -12.98
C LYS A 331 -10.61 12.55 -14.11
N PRO A 332 -10.23 13.63 -14.80
CA PRO A 332 -11.05 14.19 -15.87
C PRO A 332 -10.95 13.38 -17.16
N ASN A 333 -11.85 13.69 -18.09
CA ASN A 333 -11.84 13.25 -19.49
C ASN A 333 -12.07 11.74 -19.71
N THR A 334 -12.39 10.97 -18.67
CA THR A 334 -12.81 9.56 -18.76
C THR A 334 -14.05 9.33 -19.63
N GLY A 335 -14.93 10.33 -19.76
CA GLY A 335 -16.22 10.19 -20.43
C GLY A 335 -17.29 9.45 -19.62
N ASN A 336 -17.00 9.05 -18.37
CA ASN A 336 -17.98 8.50 -17.44
C ASN A 336 -18.56 9.64 -16.57
N PRO A 337 -19.86 9.98 -16.66
CA PRO A 337 -20.42 11.14 -15.96
C PRO A 337 -20.25 11.13 -14.44
N PHE A 338 -20.22 9.95 -13.81
CA PHE A 338 -19.98 9.83 -12.38
C PHE A 338 -18.54 10.22 -12.03
N ILE A 339 -17.54 9.68 -12.73
CA ILE A 339 -16.13 10.01 -12.51
C ILE A 339 -15.85 11.50 -12.81
N GLU A 340 -16.42 12.08 -13.87
CA GLU A 340 -16.28 13.52 -14.15
C GLU A 340 -16.84 14.38 -12.99
N SER A 341 -17.97 13.98 -12.40
CA SER A 341 -18.53 14.66 -11.23
C SER A 341 -17.61 14.55 -10.01
N LEU A 342 -17.11 13.34 -9.72
CA LEU A 342 -16.16 13.13 -8.63
C LEU A 342 -14.87 13.94 -8.82
N TRP A 343 -14.37 14.08 -10.06
CA TRP A 343 -13.18 14.89 -10.36
C TRP A 343 -13.40 16.37 -10.05
N LYS A 344 -14.56 16.93 -10.40
CA LYS A 344 -14.90 18.32 -10.10
C LYS A 344 -14.86 18.61 -8.60
N ASP A 345 -15.46 17.74 -7.80
CA ASP A 345 -15.54 17.92 -6.36
C ASP A 345 -14.19 17.63 -5.67
N PHE A 346 -13.47 16.59 -6.11
CA PHE A 346 -12.08 16.32 -5.72
C PHE A 346 -11.16 17.52 -6.00
N SER A 347 -11.23 18.10 -7.20
CA SER A 347 -10.41 19.26 -7.58
C SER A 347 -10.69 20.45 -6.68
N THR A 348 -11.97 20.69 -6.38
CA THR A 348 -12.41 21.77 -5.47
C THR A 348 -11.85 21.56 -4.06
N ARG A 349 -11.89 20.33 -3.53
CA ARG A 349 -11.31 19.97 -2.22
C ARG A 349 -9.78 20.08 -2.22
N TYR A 350 -9.11 19.57 -3.24
CA TYR A 350 -7.65 19.62 -3.36
C TYR A 350 -7.13 21.06 -3.37
N LEU A 351 -7.76 21.95 -4.15
CA LEU A 351 -7.40 23.38 -4.19
C LEU A 351 -7.64 24.07 -2.83
N LEU A 352 -8.73 23.73 -2.13
CA LEU A 352 -9.01 24.22 -0.78
C LEU A 352 -7.92 23.84 0.22
N TYR A 353 -7.55 22.55 0.30
CA TYR A 353 -6.50 22.11 1.22
C TYR A 353 -5.12 22.65 0.86
N SER A 354 -4.79 22.71 -0.43
CA SER A 354 -3.54 23.29 -0.90
C SER A 354 -3.40 24.75 -0.43
N ARG A 355 -4.46 25.54 -0.55
CA ARG A 355 -4.50 26.92 -0.07
C ARG A 355 -4.33 27.01 1.45
N ILE A 356 -5.03 26.16 2.21
CA ILE A 356 -4.92 26.11 3.68
C ILE A 356 -3.46 25.80 4.10
N ILE A 357 -2.79 24.86 3.45
CA ILE A 357 -1.39 24.52 3.71
C ILE A 357 -0.47 25.70 3.40
N PHE A 358 -0.62 26.37 2.25
CA PHE A 358 0.17 27.56 1.91
C PHE A 358 -0.06 28.72 2.88
N GLU A 359 -1.28 28.90 3.40
CA GLU A 359 -1.60 29.89 4.43
C GLU A 359 -0.93 29.54 5.77
N ILE A 360 -1.01 28.29 6.23
CA ILE A 360 -0.35 27.80 7.46
C ILE A 360 1.18 27.96 7.38
N ARG A 361 1.79 27.54 6.26
CA ARG A 361 3.25 27.61 6.04
C ARG A 361 3.75 29.01 5.64
N ARG A 362 2.83 29.96 5.42
CA ARG A 362 3.12 31.33 4.93
C ARG A 362 3.83 31.33 3.56
N GLU A 363 3.56 30.33 2.73
CA GLU A 363 4.12 30.13 1.39
C GLU A 363 3.17 30.62 0.29
N SER A 364 2.45 31.73 0.50
CA SER A 364 1.42 32.26 -0.42
C SER A 364 1.92 32.54 -1.85
N LYS A 365 3.23 32.69 -2.04
CA LYS A 365 3.90 32.74 -3.36
C LYS A 365 3.71 31.47 -4.20
N LEU A 366 3.32 30.35 -3.60
CA LEU A 366 3.11 29.04 -4.25
C LEU A 366 1.64 28.79 -4.63
N ASN A 367 0.73 29.73 -4.36
CA ASN A 367 -0.72 29.58 -4.57
C ASN A 367 -1.12 29.21 -6.02
N ASN A 368 -0.25 29.41 -7.01
CA ASN A 368 -0.46 29.03 -8.41
C ASN A 368 -0.13 27.56 -8.73
N LEU A 369 0.67 26.87 -7.91
CA LEU A 369 1.10 25.49 -8.19
C LEU A 369 -0.05 24.47 -8.10
N ALA A 370 -0.97 24.64 -7.15
CA ALA A 370 -2.11 23.75 -7.00
C ALA A 370 -3.14 23.87 -8.15
N PRO A 371 -3.54 25.09 -8.60
CA PRO A 371 -4.26 25.26 -9.87
C PRO A 371 -3.54 24.63 -11.06
N MET A 372 -2.23 24.86 -11.18
CA MET A 372 -1.40 24.32 -12.29
C MET A 372 -1.41 22.78 -12.33
N PHE A 373 -1.40 22.11 -11.18
CA PHE A 373 -1.54 20.65 -11.09
C PHE A 373 -2.88 20.17 -11.68
N ILE A 374 -4.01 20.80 -11.30
CA ILE A 374 -5.35 20.45 -11.79
C ILE A 374 -5.46 20.72 -13.31
N GLU A 375 -4.94 21.85 -13.77
CA GLU A 375 -4.94 22.24 -15.18
C GLU A 375 -4.14 21.24 -16.03
N LYS A 376 -2.88 20.97 -15.68
CA LYS A 376 -2.01 20.03 -16.41
C LYS A 376 -2.56 18.60 -16.42
N THR A 377 -3.13 18.15 -15.29
CA THR A 377 -3.84 16.85 -15.22
C THR A 377 -5.01 16.79 -16.20
N THR A 378 -5.76 17.89 -16.33
CA THR A 378 -6.88 18.01 -17.27
C THR A 378 -6.41 18.04 -18.73
N GLN A 379 -5.33 18.77 -19.04
CA GLN A 379 -4.76 18.84 -20.40
C GLN A 379 -4.19 17.48 -20.85
N GLN A 380 -3.39 16.81 -20.02
CA GLN A 380 -2.75 15.54 -20.38
C GLN A 380 -3.75 14.38 -20.55
N THR A 381 -4.85 14.39 -19.80
CA THR A 381 -5.93 13.39 -19.97
C THR A 381 -6.81 13.65 -21.20
N ALA A 382 -6.99 14.91 -21.61
CA ALA A 382 -7.66 15.24 -22.86
C ALA A 382 -6.90 14.69 -24.09
N GLY A 383 -5.58 14.91 -24.15
CA GLY A 383 -4.73 14.37 -25.23
C GLY A 383 -4.72 12.84 -25.31
N ARG A 384 -4.86 12.12 -24.18
CA ARG A 384 -5.03 10.65 -24.16
C ARG A 384 -6.36 10.19 -24.80
N LYS A 385 -7.35 11.08 -24.97
CA LYS A 385 -8.69 10.77 -25.51
C LYS A 385 -8.77 10.88 -27.03
N GLU A 386 -7.96 11.74 -27.63
CA GLU A 386 -7.88 11.94 -29.09
C GLU A 386 -6.99 10.87 -29.78
N GLY A 387 -6.21 10.12 -28.99
CA GLY A 387 -5.18 9.18 -29.45
C GLY A 387 -5.57 7.70 -29.60
N SER A 388 -6.83 7.36 -29.88
CA SER A 388 -7.28 6.02 -30.36
C SER A 388 -8.77 6.03 -30.72
N PRO A 389 -9.20 5.36 -31.82
CA PRO A 389 -8.85 3.97 -32.10
C PRO A 389 -8.29 3.74 -33.51
N ASN A 390 -7.10 3.15 -33.60
CA ASN A 390 -6.60 2.59 -34.86
C ASN A 390 -6.58 1.06 -34.77
N VAL A 391 -7.64 0.44 -35.27
CA VAL A 391 -7.77 -1.02 -35.38
C VAL A 391 -6.72 -1.52 -36.38
N ARG A 392 -5.70 -2.24 -35.89
CA ARG A 392 -4.78 -2.95 -36.79
C ARG A 392 -5.52 -4.12 -37.46
N PRO A 393 -5.52 -4.23 -38.80
CA PRO A 393 -6.07 -5.40 -39.46
C PRO A 393 -5.18 -6.64 -39.23
N PRO A 394 -5.76 -7.85 -39.19
CA PRO A 394 -5.01 -9.07 -38.99
C PRO A 394 -4.38 -9.58 -40.30
N GLY A 395 -3.14 -10.06 -40.23
CA GLY A 395 -2.49 -10.84 -41.30
C GLY A 395 -1.30 -10.13 -41.97
N GLY A 396 -0.10 -10.67 -41.76
CA GLY A 396 1.13 -10.22 -42.41
C GLY A 396 2.28 -11.17 -42.07
N THR A 397 2.72 -11.95 -43.06
CA THR A 397 3.54 -13.17 -42.87
C THR A 397 4.98 -12.89 -42.45
N ARG A 398 5.59 -13.85 -41.74
CA ARG A 398 7.04 -13.91 -41.46
C ARG A 398 7.88 -13.69 -42.73
N GLY A 399 8.87 -12.81 -42.64
CA GLY A 399 10.07 -12.77 -43.48
C GLY A 399 11.21 -12.22 -42.64
N GLY A 400 12.34 -12.92 -42.57
CA GLY A 400 13.50 -12.47 -41.77
C GLY A 400 14.77 -12.46 -42.59
N SER A 401 15.72 -11.60 -42.23
CA SER A 401 17.13 -11.73 -42.64
C SER A 401 18.05 -10.76 -41.89
N THR A 402 19.07 -11.34 -41.24
CA THR A 402 20.48 -10.91 -41.15
C THR A 402 20.90 -9.48 -40.78
N VAL A 403 21.59 -9.38 -39.63
CA VAL A 403 23.00 -8.93 -39.48
C VAL A 403 23.50 -7.74 -40.31
N GLY A 404 23.95 -6.69 -39.60
CA GLY A 404 24.88 -5.66 -40.10
C GLY A 404 25.72 -5.08 -38.95
N SER A 405 27.04 -4.97 -39.15
CA SER A 405 28.01 -4.53 -38.14
C SER A 405 28.88 -3.38 -38.68
N ARG A 406 29.53 -2.62 -37.79
CA ARG A 406 30.42 -1.44 -38.03
C ARG A 406 29.67 -0.12 -38.26
N GLY A 407 30.21 1.05 -37.88
CA GLY A 407 31.54 1.31 -37.31
C GLY A 407 31.69 2.70 -36.68
N SER A 408 32.92 3.00 -36.26
CA SER A 408 33.35 4.18 -35.48
C SER A 408 33.61 5.45 -36.30
N ASP A 409 33.44 6.60 -35.66
CA ASP A 409 34.28 7.83 -35.71
C ASP A 409 33.57 8.90 -34.83
N ARG A 410 34.13 9.95 -34.21
CA ARG A 410 35.47 10.47 -33.86
C ARG A 410 35.19 11.75 -33.05
N SER A 411 35.98 12.06 -32.02
CA SER A 411 36.04 13.39 -31.38
C SER A 411 37.07 14.30 -32.07
N PRO A 412 37.07 15.62 -31.82
CA PRO A 412 38.01 16.24 -30.85
C PRO A 412 37.32 17.33 -29.98
N GLY A 413 37.77 17.80 -28.79
CA GLY A 413 39.10 18.09 -28.24
C GLY A 413 39.23 19.62 -28.02
N SER A 414 39.85 20.23 -26.99
CA SER A 414 40.56 19.80 -25.76
C SER A 414 40.62 20.99 -24.75
N HIS A 415 41.07 20.88 -23.48
CA HIS A 415 42.46 21.21 -23.09
C HIS A 415 42.78 21.07 -21.57
N ARG A 416 44.02 20.60 -21.29
CA ARG A 416 44.99 21.02 -20.24
C ARG A 416 44.67 20.98 -18.73
N ASN A 417 45.30 20.01 -18.06
CA ASN A 417 45.89 20.07 -16.70
C ASN A 417 47.24 20.84 -16.71
N PRO A 418 47.85 21.23 -15.56
CA PRO A 418 48.80 20.33 -14.84
C PRO A 418 48.88 20.45 -13.28
N GLU A 419 49.16 19.29 -12.64
CA GLU A 419 50.02 19.06 -11.45
C GLU A 419 49.69 19.77 -10.09
N ALA A 420 50.09 19.28 -8.90
CA ALA A 420 51.03 18.22 -8.49
C ALA A 420 50.49 17.52 -7.19
N SER A 421 50.57 16.19 -7.03
CA SER A 421 51.65 15.37 -6.42
C SER A 421 51.52 15.08 -4.90
N LEU A 422 52.05 13.90 -4.51
CA LEU A 422 52.32 13.36 -3.14
C LEU A 422 51.30 12.39 -2.49
N SER A 423 51.61 11.10 -2.68
CA SER A 423 51.49 10.00 -1.68
C SER A 423 52.93 9.72 -1.12
N PRO A 424 53.24 8.74 -0.24
CA PRO A 424 52.42 7.63 0.29
C PRO A 424 52.62 7.26 1.79
N ILE A 425 51.81 6.32 2.31
CA ILE A 425 52.23 5.36 3.35
C ILE A 425 51.79 3.95 2.92
N ARG A 426 52.61 2.94 3.24
CA ARG A 426 52.55 1.54 2.75
C ARG A 426 52.56 0.57 3.94
N GLY A 427 51.93 -0.60 3.79
CA GLY A 427 51.96 -1.71 4.76
C GLY A 427 50.56 -2.08 5.28
N SER A 428 50.13 -3.34 5.38
CA SER A 428 50.86 -4.60 5.20
C SER A 428 49.94 -5.77 4.77
N ARG A 429 50.50 -6.76 4.07
CA ARG A 429 49.95 -8.13 3.88
C ARG A 429 51.09 -9.11 4.23
N PRO A 430 50.79 -10.31 4.75
CA PRO A 430 50.74 -11.53 3.91
C PRO A 430 49.39 -12.27 4.03
N GLN A 431 48.80 -12.73 2.92
CA GLN A 431 48.88 -14.11 2.38
C GLN A 431 48.21 -15.21 3.22
N SER A 432 47.13 -15.78 2.67
CA SER A 432 46.99 -17.23 2.50
C SER A 432 46.15 -17.52 1.25
N ASP A 433 46.66 -18.38 0.38
CA ASP A 433 45.95 -18.94 -0.79
C ASP A 433 45.01 -20.07 -0.31
N SER A 434 43.83 -20.28 -0.91
CA SER A 434 43.59 -21.15 -2.08
C SER A 434 44.13 -22.59 -1.92
N SER A 435 43.45 -23.68 -2.34
CA SER A 435 42.13 -23.83 -2.98
C SER A 435 41.75 -25.33 -3.07
N SER A 436 40.46 -25.60 -3.31
CA SER A 436 39.91 -26.78 -4.02
C SER A 436 40.57 -28.17 -3.92
N ARG A 437 39.78 -29.17 -3.50
CA ARG A 437 39.79 -30.51 -4.13
C ARG A 437 38.37 -31.02 -4.37
N SER A 438 38.06 -31.31 -5.63
CA SER A 438 36.88 -32.05 -6.08
C SER A 438 37.33 -33.16 -7.04
N ARG A 439 36.65 -34.31 -6.96
CA ARG A 439 36.68 -35.55 -7.79
C ARG A 439 36.48 -36.74 -6.84
N GLY A 440 35.65 -37.73 -7.14
CA GLY A 440 34.74 -37.91 -8.28
C GLY A 440 34.27 -39.36 -8.38
N GLY A 441 33.26 -39.61 -9.20
CA GLY A 441 32.77 -40.94 -9.56
C GLY A 441 31.31 -41.19 -9.15
N SER A 442 30.44 -41.86 -9.92
CA SER A 442 30.30 -42.18 -11.35
C SER A 442 29.28 -43.32 -11.47
N GLY A 443 28.44 -43.33 -12.52
CA GLY A 443 27.38 -44.34 -12.75
C GLY A 443 26.07 -43.90 -12.09
N GLY A 444 24.95 -43.71 -12.80
CA GLY A 444 24.44 -44.40 -13.99
C GLY A 444 23.27 -45.27 -13.54
N GLY A 445 22.09 -45.28 -14.16
CA GLY A 445 21.56 -44.53 -15.29
C GLY A 445 20.39 -45.32 -15.87
N ASP A 446 19.27 -44.69 -16.22
CA ASP A 446 18.19 -45.40 -16.95
C ASP A 446 17.35 -44.47 -17.84
N ARG A 447 16.72 -45.06 -18.86
CA ARG A 447 15.94 -44.40 -19.91
C ARG A 447 14.44 -44.59 -19.68
N GLY A 448 13.75 -43.52 -19.28
CA GLY A 448 12.28 -43.45 -19.28
C GLY A 448 11.76 -42.48 -20.33
N ARG A 449 11.15 -42.98 -21.42
CA ARG A 449 10.61 -42.17 -22.53
C ARG A 449 9.09 -42.28 -22.54
N HIS A 450 8.36 -41.21 -22.19
CA HIS A 450 6.95 -40.86 -22.45
C HIS A 450 6.59 -39.74 -21.44
N GLY A 451 5.82 -38.69 -21.75
CA GLY A 451 5.26 -38.22 -23.02
C GLY A 451 4.55 -36.87 -22.80
N SER A 452 4.54 -36.03 -23.84
CA SER A 452 3.59 -34.91 -24.11
C SER A 452 2.85 -34.22 -22.94
N GLY A 453 3.16 -32.92 -22.72
CA GLY A 453 2.39 -32.04 -21.85
C GLY A 453 2.95 -30.62 -21.82
N GLY A 454 2.83 -29.88 -22.94
CA GLY A 454 3.26 -28.49 -23.00
C GLY A 454 2.32 -27.60 -22.20
N ALA A 455 2.80 -27.03 -21.09
CA ALA A 455 2.17 -25.91 -20.42
C ALA A 455 2.90 -24.63 -20.83
N GLU A 456 2.20 -23.75 -21.56
CA GLU A 456 2.74 -22.46 -21.96
C GLU A 456 3.03 -21.59 -20.74
N ARG A 457 4.13 -20.84 -20.82
CA ARG A 457 4.48 -19.83 -19.82
C ARG A 457 3.84 -18.52 -20.26
N ASP A 458 2.70 -18.18 -19.68
CA ASP A 458 2.17 -16.81 -19.73
C ASP A 458 1.37 -16.51 -18.47
N ALA A 459 2.05 -15.88 -17.50
CA ALA A 459 1.44 -15.32 -16.29
C ALA A 459 2.38 -14.24 -15.72
N THR A 460 2.33 -13.05 -16.32
CA THR A 460 3.10 -11.88 -15.86
C THR A 460 2.24 -10.61 -15.89
N PHE A 461 2.21 -9.94 -14.74
CA PHE A 461 1.82 -8.54 -14.49
C PHE A 461 0.40 -8.08 -14.90
N TRP A 462 -0.43 -7.76 -13.89
CA TRP A 462 -0.94 -6.40 -13.59
C TRP A 462 -1.45 -6.30 -12.14
#